data_AF-A0A2D7ML31-F1
#
_entry.id   AF-A0A2D7ML31-F1
#
_cell.length_a   1.000
_cell.length_b   1.000
_cell.length_c   1.000
_cell.angle_alpha   90.00
_cell.angle_beta   90.00
_cell.angle_gamma   90.00
#
_symmetry.space_group_name_H-M   'P 1'
#
loop_
_entity.id
_entity.type
_entity.pdbx_description
1 polymer ?
#
loop_
_entity_poly.entity_id
_entity_poly.type
_entity_poly.pdbx_seq_one_letter_code
_entity_poly.pdbx_strand_id
1 'polypeptide(L)'
;MFSFRGEAPAEGGFDTLAEVKALFSVDALLLAVWIHYLAFDLFIGAWIFRDSQTHDLRHWLVIPCLFFTLMTGPFGLLTYLVLKRLSGKPLSPLIA
;
A
#
# COMPACT_ATOMS: atom_id res chain seq x y z
N MET A 1 26.33 3.94 10.15
CA MET A 1 26.32 2.46 9.99
C MET A 1 25.02 1.98 10.63
N PHE A 2 24.00 1.65 9.82
CA PHE A 2 22.71 1.19 10.35
C PHE A 2 22.89 -0.23 10.91
N SER A 3 22.81 -0.38 12.23
CA SER A 3 22.88 -1.69 12.91
C SER A 3 21.46 -2.17 13.18
N PHE A 4 20.89 -2.97 12.26
CA PHE A 4 19.54 -3.54 12.37
C PHE A 4 19.49 -4.81 13.24
N ARG A 5 20.26 -4.85 14.31
CA ARG A 5 20.46 -6.07 15.10
C ARG A 5 19.57 -6.07 16.33
N GLY A 6 18.28 -6.34 16.10
CA GLY A 6 17.32 -6.68 17.15
C GLY A 6 16.74 -8.06 16.84
N GLU A 7 16.92 -9.01 17.75
CA GLU A 7 16.26 -10.31 17.66
C GLU A 7 14.76 -10.13 17.94
N ALA A 8 13.91 -10.90 17.26
CA ALA A 8 12.49 -10.91 17.60
C ALA A 8 12.37 -11.44 19.06
N PRO A 9 11.65 -10.73 19.94
CA PRO A 9 11.45 -11.19 21.31
C PRO A 9 10.78 -12.57 21.31
N ALA A 10 11.11 -13.42 22.27
CA ALA A 10 10.52 -14.75 22.39
C ALA A 10 8.99 -14.70 22.60
N GLU A 11 8.52 -13.61 23.23
CA GLU A 11 7.11 -13.24 23.37
C GLU A 11 6.51 -12.45 22.17
N GLY A 12 7.23 -12.34 21.05
CA GLY A 12 6.73 -11.71 19.83
C GLY A 12 5.87 -12.67 19.00
N GLY A 13 4.78 -12.15 18.43
CA GLY A 13 3.79 -12.94 17.70
C GLY A 13 2.65 -12.08 17.12
N PHE A 14 1.73 -12.73 16.40
CA PHE A 14 0.58 -12.08 15.75
C PHE A 14 -0.76 -12.56 16.30
N ASP A 15 -0.76 -13.44 17.31
CA ASP A 15 -1.99 -14.04 17.84
C ASP A 15 -2.67 -13.10 18.85
N THR A 16 -1.90 -12.30 19.58
CA THR A 16 -2.42 -11.32 20.53
C THR A 16 -1.88 -9.91 20.31
N LEU A 17 -2.64 -8.89 20.76
CA LEU A 17 -2.19 -7.49 20.69
C LEU A 17 -0.90 -7.25 21.50
N ALA A 18 -0.70 -7.98 22.60
CA ALA A 18 0.49 -7.86 23.43
C ALA A 18 1.74 -8.33 22.68
N GLU A 19 1.64 -9.46 21.99
CA GLU A 19 2.70 -10.01 21.15
C GLU A 19 3.05 -9.08 19.97
N VAL A 20 2.05 -8.48 19.32
CA VAL A 20 2.29 -7.50 18.24
C VAL A 20 3.02 -6.28 18.80
N LYS A 21 2.64 -5.77 19.97
CA LYS A 21 3.36 -4.66 20.62
C LYS A 21 4.81 -5.02 20.94
N ALA A 22 5.09 -6.26 21.32
CA ALA A 22 6.45 -6.74 21.55
C ALA A 22 7.28 -6.77 20.26
N LEU A 23 6.69 -7.18 19.12
CA LEU A 23 7.39 -7.08 17.83
C LEU A 23 7.68 -5.63 17.42
N PHE A 24 6.75 -4.72 17.67
CA PHE A 24 6.88 -3.30 17.33
C PHE A 24 7.83 -2.53 18.25
N SER A 25 8.26 -3.10 19.39
CA SER A 25 9.30 -2.49 20.23
C SER A 25 10.71 -2.67 19.68
N VAL A 26 10.89 -3.48 18.62
CA VAL A 26 12.18 -3.68 17.95
C VAL A 26 12.26 -2.75 16.74
N ASP A 27 13.14 -1.75 16.80
CA ASP A 27 13.30 -0.74 15.74
C ASP A 27 13.52 -1.35 14.35
N ALA A 28 14.28 -2.44 14.24
CA ALA A 28 14.53 -3.12 12.97
C ALA A 28 13.26 -3.75 12.38
N LEU A 29 12.41 -4.35 13.22
CA LEU A 29 11.14 -4.95 12.79
C LEU A 29 10.12 -3.86 12.45
N LEU A 30 10.06 -2.80 13.27
CA LEU A 30 9.22 -1.64 13.01
C LEU A 30 9.57 -0.99 11.67
N LEU A 31 10.87 -0.81 11.38
CA LEU A 31 11.31 -0.28 10.09
C LEU A 31 10.95 -1.22 8.93
N ALA A 32 11.13 -2.53 9.09
CA ALA A 32 10.77 -3.49 8.05
C ALA A 32 9.27 -3.41 7.70
N VAL A 33 8.42 -3.28 8.72
CA VAL A 33 6.97 -3.07 8.57
C VAL A 33 6.68 -1.73 7.88
N TRP A 34 7.37 -0.66 8.26
CA TRP A 34 7.23 0.64 7.59
C TRP A 34 7.58 0.54 6.10
N ILE A 35 8.73 -0.03 5.77
CA ILE A 35 9.17 -0.20 4.38
C ILE A 35 8.17 -1.07 3.62
N HIS A 36 7.62 -2.10 4.25
CA HIS A 36 6.59 -2.94 3.64
C HIS A 36 5.34 -2.13 3.26
N TYR A 37 4.85 -1.25 4.14
CA TYR A 37 3.72 -0.35 3.82
C TYR A 37 4.04 0.59 2.65
N LEU A 38 5.21 1.25 2.68
CA LEU A 38 5.60 2.15 1.59
C LEU A 38 5.76 1.42 0.25
N ALA A 39 6.36 0.23 0.27
CA ALA A 39 6.53 -0.59 -0.92
C ALA A 39 5.18 -1.01 -1.50
N PHE A 40 4.22 -1.38 -0.64
CA PHE A 40 2.85 -1.69 -1.04
C PHE A 40 2.16 -0.47 -1.66
N ASP A 41 2.22 0.71 -1.03
CA ASP A 41 1.58 1.93 -1.54
C ASP A 41 2.16 2.36 -2.89
N LEU A 42 3.48 2.27 -3.06
CA LEU A 42 4.16 2.53 -4.34
C LEU A 42 3.78 1.50 -5.41
N PHE A 43 3.70 0.23 -5.04
CA PHE A 43 3.27 -0.84 -5.95
C PHE A 43 1.85 -0.60 -6.47
N ILE A 44 0.91 -0.32 -5.57
CA ILE A 44 -0.49 -0.02 -5.92
C ILE A 44 -0.58 1.28 -6.71
N GLY A 45 0.13 2.33 -6.31
CA GLY A 45 0.16 3.59 -7.06
C GLY A 45 0.68 3.41 -8.49
N ALA A 46 1.74 2.60 -8.66
CA ALA A 46 2.27 2.30 -9.98
C ALA A 46 1.31 1.43 -10.82
N TRP A 47 0.50 0.59 -10.19
CA TRP A 47 -0.59 -0.14 -10.84
C TRP A 47 -1.72 0.80 -11.28
N ILE A 48 -2.21 1.68 -10.38
CA ILE A 48 -3.24 2.69 -10.66
C ILE A 48 -2.81 3.57 -11.84
N PHE A 49 -1.56 4.03 -11.85
CA PHE A 49 -1.06 4.89 -12.90
C PHE A 49 -1.08 4.20 -14.27
N ARG A 50 -0.62 2.94 -14.36
CA ARG A 50 -0.65 2.16 -15.60
C ARG A 50 -2.08 1.85 -16.06
N ASP A 51 -2.95 1.43 -15.14
CA ASP A 51 -4.35 1.16 -15.43
C ASP A 51 -5.09 2.44 -15.88
N SER A 52 -4.75 3.60 -15.31
CA SER A 52 -5.39 4.85 -15.72
C SER A 52 -5.06 5.27 -17.15
N GLN A 53 -3.87 4.89 -17.63
CA GLN A 53 -3.46 5.13 -19.01
C GLN A 53 -4.19 4.21 -19.99
N THR A 54 -4.38 2.93 -19.66
CA THR A 54 -5.13 2.00 -20.52
C THR A 54 -6.60 2.37 -20.61
N HIS A 55 -7.16 2.99 -19.56
CA HIS A 55 -8.53 3.46 -19.52
C HIS A 55 -8.71 4.93 -19.93
N ASP A 56 -7.66 5.62 -20.41
CA ASP A 56 -7.74 7.02 -20.84
C ASP A 56 -8.48 7.90 -19.79
N LEU A 57 -8.12 7.71 -18.53
CA LEU A 57 -8.64 8.50 -17.43
C LEU A 57 -7.85 9.80 -17.34
N ARG A 58 -8.55 10.90 -17.05
CA ARG A 58 -7.92 12.22 -16.93
C ARG A 58 -6.88 12.19 -15.82
N HIS A 59 -5.63 12.50 -16.14
CA HIS A 59 -4.51 12.48 -15.19
C HIS A 59 -4.79 13.27 -13.90
N TRP A 60 -5.51 14.39 -14.01
CA TRP A 60 -5.94 15.21 -12.87
C TRP A 60 -6.81 14.48 -11.84
N LEU A 61 -7.60 13.48 -12.24
CA LEU A 61 -8.42 12.68 -11.32
C LEU A 61 -7.62 11.53 -10.68
N VAL A 62 -6.52 11.13 -11.31
CA VAL A 62 -5.65 10.05 -10.84
C VAL A 62 -4.70 10.56 -9.75
N ILE A 63 -4.20 11.78 -9.87
CA ILE A 63 -3.32 12.43 -8.87
C ILE A 63 -3.87 12.34 -7.43
N PRO A 64 -5.13 12.74 -7.12
CA PRO A 64 -5.66 12.60 -5.77
C PRO A 64 -5.79 11.14 -5.34
N CYS A 65 -6.10 10.21 -6.25
CA CYS A 65 -6.13 8.78 -5.93
C CYS A 65 -4.75 8.24 -5.54
N LEU A 66 -3.69 8.67 -6.23
CA LEU A 66 -2.30 8.32 -5.90
C LEU A 66 -1.89 8.90 -4.55
N PHE A 67 -2.28 10.15 -4.26
CA PHE A 67 -2.03 10.77 -2.95
C PHE A 67 -2.72 10.00 -1.82
N PHE A 68 -4.01 9.66 -1.99
CA PHE A 68 -4.72 8.85 -1.01
C PHE A 68 -4.16 7.43 -0.89
N THR A 69 -3.57 6.88 -1.96
CA THR A 69 -2.91 5.57 -1.89
C THR A 69 -1.66 5.65 -1.02
N LEU A 70 -0.87 6.72 -1.12
CA LEU A 70 0.32 6.89 -0.28
C LEU A 70 -0.01 7.24 1.19
N MET A 71 -1.14 7.93 1.44
CA MET A 71 -1.50 8.39 2.79
C MET A 71 -2.40 7.40 3.55
N THR A 72 -3.28 6.72 2.83
CA THR A 72 -4.34 5.86 3.40
C THR A 72 -4.37 4.48 2.74
N GLY A 73 -3.28 4.07 2.08
CA GLY A 73 -3.06 2.76 1.48
C GLY A 73 -4.27 2.26 0.67
N PRO A 74 -5.04 1.31 1.22
CA PRO A 74 -6.18 0.70 0.52
C PRO A 74 -7.29 1.70 0.15
N PHE A 75 -7.46 2.81 0.89
CA PHE A 75 -8.53 3.77 0.60
C PHE A 75 -8.31 4.50 -0.73
N GLY A 76 -7.05 4.77 -1.11
CA GLY A 76 -6.73 5.36 -2.41
C GLY A 76 -7.08 4.43 -3.57
N LEU A 77 -6.83 3.13 -3.40
CA LEU A 77 -7.23 2.10 -4.37
C LEU A 77 -8.75 2.02 -4.51
N LEU A 78 -9.49 2.01 -3.40
CA LEU A 78 -10.96 1.99 -3.44
C LEU A 78 -11.52 3.20 -4.18
N THR A 79 -10.97 4.39 -3.90
CA THR A 79 -11.36 5.63 -4.57
C THR A 79 -11.14 5.54 -6.08
N TYR A 80 -9.99 5.00 -6.50
CA TYR A 80 -9.69 4.77 -7.91
C TYR A 80 -10.65 3.76 -8.56
N LEU A 81 -10.97 2.66 -7.89
CA LEU A 81 -11.90 1.65 -8.41
C LEU A 81 -13.32 2.21 -8.58
N VAL A 82 -13.78 3.06 -7.64
CA VAL A 82 -15.06 3.76 -7.78
C VAL A 82 -15.02 4.72 -8.97
N LEU A 83 -13.96 5.52 -9.11
CA LEU A 83 -13.78 6.43 -10.24
C LEU A 83 -13.81 5.68 -11.59
N LYS A 84 -13.10 4.54 -11.65
CA LYS A 84 -13.06 3.66 -12.82
C LYS A 84 -14.46 3.13 -13.16
N ARG A 85 -15.22 2.66 -12.17
CA ARG A 85 -16.58 2.15 -12.36
C ARG A 85 -17.56 3.22 -12.84
N LEU A 86 -17.45 4.44 -12.31
CA LEU A 86 -18.28 5.58 -12.72
C LEU A 86 -17.93 6.06 -14.14
N SER A 87 -16.69 5.86 -14.59
CA SER A 87 -16.23 6.27 -15.93
C SER A 87 -16.75 5.35 -17.05
N GLY A 88 -17.45 4.26 -16.74
CA GLY A 88 -18.16 3.41 -17.71
C GLY A 88 -17.27 2.63 -18.69
N LYS A 89 -15.95 2.70 -18.56
CA LYS A 89 -15.00 1.99 -19.42
C LYS A 89 -14.80 0.56 -18.89
N PRO A 90 -14.92 -0.48 -19.73
CA PRO A 90 -14.89 -1.88 -19.29
C PRO A 90 -13.55 -2.20 -18.61
N LEU A 91 -13.58 -2.92 -17.48
CA LEU A 91 -12.39 -3.46 -16.83
C LEU A 91 -11.67 -4.35 -17.85
N SER A 92 -10.50 -3.92 -18.34
CA SER A 92 -9.69 -4.83 -19.14
C SER A 92 -9.25 -5.97 -18.21
N PRO A 93 -9.28 -7.23 -18.68
CA PRO A 93 -8.81 -8.34 -17.86
C PRO A 93 -7.36 -8.08 -17.49
N LEU A 94 -7.08 -8.19 -16.19
CA LEU A 94 -5.86 -7.72 -15.53
C LEU A 94 -4.55 -8.44 -15.92
N ILE A 95 -4.54 -9.25 -16.98
CA ILE A 95 -3.40 -10.08 -17.36
C ILE A 95 -3.40 -10.26 -18.89
N ALA A 96 -2.43 -9.64 -19.55
CA ALA A 96 -1.85 -10.08 -20.82
C ALA A 96 -0.33 -9.92 -20.71
#